data_AF-A0A947FQF5-F1
#
_entry.id   AF-A0A947FQF5-F1
#
_cell.length_a   1.000
_cell.length_b   1.000
_cell.length_c   1.000
_cell.angle_alpha   90.00
_cell.angle_beta   90.00
_cell.angle_gamma   90.00
#
_symmetry.space_group_name_H-M   'P 1'
#
loop_
_entity.id
_entity.type
_entity.pdbx_description
1 polymer ?
#
loop_
_entity_poly.entity_id
_entity_poly.type
_entity_poly.pdbx_seq_one_letter_code
_entity_poly.pdbx_strand_id
1 'polypeptide(L)'
;ISAVFRKGGDVTFLVDELRSVFDPRGGYFKKGGKYKPSLVAEIGDAIECHMKMIGMIEDDGMNDAQRKMLDAKRKEYDAINGSDKEYNETTSADGEKITDFPANALLCKKCHTKAVISMDGCMTCLNCGDSKCG
;
A
#
# COMPACT_ATOMS: atom_id res chain seq x y z
N ILE A 1 -2.47 -18.08 19.04
CA ILE A 1 -2.79 -19.53 18.88
C ILE A 1 -4.13 -19.88 19.53
N SER A 2 -4.36 -19.62 20.82
CA SER A 2 -5.65 -19.96 21.47
C SER A 2 -6.89 -19.31 20.82
N ALA A 3 -6.72 -18.15 20.16
CA ALA A 3 -7.80 -17.52 19.40
C ALA A 3 -8.28 -18.35 18.20
N VAL A 4 -7.40 -19.14 17.57
CA VAL A 4 -7.74 -20.03 16.43
C VAL A 4 -8.75 -21.09 16.85
N PHE A 5 -8.55 -21.68 18.03
CA PHE A 5 -9.45 -22.69 18.57
C PHE A 5 -10.83 -22.14 18.98
N ARG A 6 -10.97 -20.81 19.17
CA ARG A 6 -12.25 -20.17 19.50
C ARG A 6 -13.08 -19.79 18.27
N LYS A 7 -12.46 -19.61 17.10
CA LYS A 7 -13.10 -19.21 15.84
C LYS A 7 -13.49 -20.39 14.93
N GLY A 8 -13.42 -21.62 15.44
CA GLY A 8 -13.87 -22.79 14.69
C GLY A 8 -12.96 -23.20 13.53
N GLY A 9 -11.67 -22.89 13.59
CA GLY A 9 -10.70 -23.25 12.56
C GLY A 9 -10.56 -22.24 11.41
N ASP A 10 -11.43 -21.23 11.32
CA ASP A 10 -11.20 -20.08 10.46
C ASP A 10 -10.03 -19.24 11.01
N VAL A 11 -8.95 -19.21 10.24
CA VAL A 11 -7.70 -18.52 10.56
C VAL A 11 -7.51 -17.21 9.80
N THR A 12 -8.44 -16.83 8.91
CA THR A 12 -8.30 -15.63 8.06
C THR A 12 -8.14 -14.34 8.88
N PHE A 13 -8.82 -14.27 10.04
CA PHE A 13 -8.71 -13.14 10.98
C PHE A 13 -7.29 -12.88 11.51
N LEU A 14 -6.39 -13.87 11.46
CA LEU A 14 -5.01 -13.71 11.92
C LEU A 14 -4.26 -12.64 11.11
N VAL A 15 -4.62 -12.44 9.84
CA VAL A 15 -4.04 -11.39 9.01
C VAL A 15 -4.28 -10.00 9.63
N ASP A 16 -5.51 -9.71 10.01
CA ASP A 16 -5.89 -8.42 10.58
C ASP A 16 -5.29 -8.22 11.97
N GLU A 17 -5.30 -9.27 12.80
CA GLU A 17 -4.67 -9.24 14.13
C GLU A 17 -3.17 -8.94 14.03
N LEU A 18 -2.45 -9.64 13.15
CA LEU A 18 -1.01 -9.43 12.95
C LEU A 18 -0.71 -8.03 12.39
N ARG A 19 -1.53 -7.53 11.45
CA ARG A 19 -1.42 -6.15 10.92
C ARG A 19 -1.65 -5.09 11.98
N SER A 20 -2.50 -5.35 12.97
CA SER A 20 -2.80 -4.42 14.06
C SER A 20 -1.67 -4.30 15.09
N VAL A 21 -0.71 -5.24 15.10
CA VAL A 21 0.41 -5.21 16.02
C VAL A 21 1.34 -4.06 15.67
N PHE A 22 1.37 -3.06 16.55
CA PHE A 22 2.21 -1.88 16.45
C PHE A 22 3.49 -2.04 17.28
N ASP A 23 4.63 -1.63 16.74
CA ASP A 23 5.90 -1.55 17.48
C ASP A 23 6.18 -0.07 17.86
N PRO A 24 6.15 0.29 19.15
CA PRO A 24 6.41 1.67 19.59
C PRO A 24 7.83 2.16 19.33
N ARG A 25 8.77 1.23 19.11
CA ARG A 25 10.17 1.52 18.81
C ARG A 25 10.50 1.37 17.33
N GLY A 26 9.53 0.95 16.51
CA GLY A 26 9.81 0.44 15.18
C GLY A 26 8.67 0.66 14.20
N GLY A 27 9.03 1.16 13.03
CA GLY A 27 8.21 1.17 11.83
C GLY A 27 9.09 1.65 10.69
N TYR A 28 8.97 1.05 9.52
CA TYR A 28 9.89 1.34 8.41
C TYR A 28 9.17 1.36 7.07
N PHE A 29 9.80 1.98 6.10
CA PHE A 29 9.34 1.93 4.72
C PHE A 29 10.03 0.77 4.01
N LYS A 30 9.21 -0.13 3.45
CA LYS A 30 9.68 -1.15 2.51
C LYS A 30 9.94 -0.51 1.15
N LYS A 31 10.71 -1.22 0.31
CA LYS A 31 10.84 -0.93 -1.13
C LYS A 31 9.47 -0.61 -1.74
N GLY A 32 9.41 0.42 -2.60
CA GLY A 32 8.15 0.92 -3.19
C GLY A 32 7.35 1.86 -2.28
N GLY A 33 7.95 2.36 -1.19
CA GLY A 33 7.34 3.42 -0.36
C GLY A 33 6.19 2.96 0.54
N LYS A 34 6.01 1.64 0.75
CA LYS A 34 4.98 1.08 1.62
C LYS A 34 5.46 1.04 3.08
N TYR A 35 4.81 1.79 3.95
CA TYR A 35 5.06 1.82 5.38
C TYR A 35 4.60 0.52 6.06
N LYS A 36 5.40 0.07 7.03
CA LYS A 36 5.12 -1.05 7.92
C LYS A 36 5.19 -0.59 9.38
N PRO A 37 4.13 -0.74 10.17
CA PRO A 37 4.10 -0.32 11.58
C PRO A 37 4.84 -1.29 12.52
N SER A 38 5.19 -2.49 12.07
CA SER A 38 6.03 -3.45 12.78
C SER A 38 6.47 -4.58 11.84
N LEU A 39 7.45 -5.38 12.26
CA LEU A 39 7.81 -6.62 11.58
C LEU A 39 6.65 -7.63 11.59
N VAL A 40 5.89 -7.67 12.69
CA VAL A 40 4.72 -8.56 12.84
C VAL A 40 3.64 -8.22 11.82
N ALA A 41 3.42 -6.93 11.56
CA ALA A 41 2.49 -6.49 10.52
C ALA A 41 2.94 -6.90 9.12
N GLU A 42 4.25 -6.91 8.84
CA GLU A 42 4.78 -7.45 7.57
C GLU A 42 4.57 -8.96 7.45
N ILE A 43 4.73 -9.72 8.54
CA ILE A 43 4.40 -11.15 8.56
C ILE A 43 2.91 -11.36 8.23
N GLY A 44 2.02 -10.51 8.76
CA GLY A 44 0.60 -10.51 8.42
C GLY A 44 0.35 -10.36 6.91
N ASP A 45 1.08 -9.47 6.23
CA ASP A 45 0.96 -9.32 4.77
C ASP A 45 1.46 -10.54 3.99
N ALA A 46 2.55 -11.16 4.44
CA ALA A 46 3.07 -12.38 3.81
C ALA A 46 2.09 -13.55 3.94
N ILE A 47 1.46 -13.68 5.11
CA ILE A 47 0.41 -14.68 5.36
C ILE A 47 -0.82 -14.39 4.50
N GLU A 48 -1.29 -13.15 4.42
CA GLU A 48 -2.42 -12.78 3.56
C GLU A 48 -2.15 -13.15 2.09
N CYS A 49 -0.97 -12.81 1.57
CA CYS A 49 -0.56 -13.15 0.22
C CYS A 49 -0.64 -14.68 -0.02
N HIS A 50 -0.14 -15.47 0.94
CA HIS A 50 -0.22 -16.91 0.86
C HIS A 50 -1.66 -17.42 0.95
N MET A 51 -2.47 -16.89 1.85
CA MET A 51 -3.89 -17.26 2.02
C MET A 51 -4.72 -16.96 0.77
N LYS A 52 -4.46 -15.83 0.10
CA LYS A 52 -5.06 -15.52 -1.22
C LYS A 52 -4.61 -16.51 -2.28
N MET A 53 -3.31 -16.81 -2.34
CA MET A 53 -2.75 -17.75 -3.31
C MET A 53 -3.37 -19.16 -3.22
N ILE A 54 -3.66 -19.64 -2.01
CA ILE A 54 -4.29 -20.94 -1.79
C ILE A 54 -5.84 -20.89 -1.82
N GLY A 55 -6.43 -19.72 -2.06
CA GLY A 55 -7.88 -19.53 -2.15
C GLY A 55 -8.62 -19.50 -0.81
N MET A 56 -7.94 -19.28 0.31
CA MET A 56 -8.56 -19.10 1.63
C MET A 56 -9.14 -17.69 1.84
N ILE A 57 -8.60 -16.68 1.15
CA ILE A 57 -9.10 -15.30 1.14
C ILE A 57 -9.40 -14.94 -0.31
N GLU A 58 -10.60 -14.40 -0.57
CA GLU A 58 -10.95 -13.87 -1.89
C GLU A 58 -10.11 -12.62 -2.19
N ASP A 59 -9.49 -12.58 -3.36
CA ASP A 59 -8.75 -11.42 -3.82
C ASP A 59 -9.65 -10.56 -4.71
N ASP A 60 -10.37 -9.61 -4.09
CA ASP A 60 -11.10 -8.54 -4.77
C ASP A 60 -10.12 -7.50 -5.34
N GLY A 61 -9.20 -7.97 -6.20
CA GLY A 61 -8.18 -7.16 -6.82
C GLY A 61 -8.76 -5.90 -7.48
N MET A 62 -7.88 -4.97 -7.82
CA MET A 62 -8.29 -3.68 -8.34
C MET A 62 -9.10 -3.85 -9.64
N ASN A 63 -10.37 -3.43 -9.61
CA ASN A 63 -11.28 -3.54 -10.74
C ASN A 63 -10.73 -2.76 -11.96
N ASP A 64 -11.03 -3.18 -13.17
CA ASP A 64 -10.47 -2.59 -14.40
C ASP A 64 -10.79 -1.10 -14.52
N ALA A 65 -11.98 -0.68 -14.06
CA ALA A 65 -12.36 0.72 -13.97
C ALA A 65 -11.43 1.52 -13.03
N GLN A 66 -11.08 0.95 -11.87
CA GLN A 66 -10.21 1.57 -10.89
C GLN A 66 -8.76 1.66 -11.38
N ARG A 67 -8.27 0.63 -12.11
CA ARG A 67 -6.97 0.69 -12.78
C ARG A 67 -6.91 1.81 -13.83
N LYS A 68 -7.92 1.90 -14.70
CA LYS A 68 -8.00 2.97 -15.70
C LYS A 68 -8.05 4.36 -15.06
N MET A 69 -8.78 4.52 -13.96
CA MET A 69 -8.85 5.77 -13.20
C MET A 69 -7.49 6.17 -12.62
N LEU A 70 -6.77 5.21 -12.05
CA LEU A 70 -5.42 5.44 -11.51
C LEU A 70 -4.43 5.83 -12.61
N ASP A 71 -4.46 5.15 -13.75
CA ASP A 71 -3.60 5.47 -14.89
C ASP A 71 -3.89 6.87 -15.44
N ALA A 72 -5.16 7.24 -15.54
CA ALA A 72 -5.56 8.59 -15.95
C ALA A 72 -5.05 9.64 -14.97
N LYS A 73 -5.20 9.40 -13.66
CA LYS A 73 -4.75 10.32 -12.61
C LYS A 73 -3.23 10.46 -12.54
N ARG A 74 -2.48 9.39 -12.79
CA ARG A 74 -1.01 9.44 -12.92
C ARG A 74 -0.60 10.29 -14.11
N LYS A 75 -1.23 10.10 -15.27
CA LYS A 75 -0.96 10.90 -16.48
C LYS A 75 -1.29 12.37 -16.30
N GLU A 76 -2.39 12.67 -15.62
CA GLU A 76 -2.79 14.05 -15.29
C GLU A 76 -1.76 14.72 -14.38
N TYR A 77 -1.32 14.03 -13.32
CA TYR A 77 -0.26 14.53 -12.46
C TYR A 77 1.04 14.79 -13.23
N ASP A 78 1.45 13.87 -14.09
CA ASP A 78 2.65 14.01 -14.93
C ASP A 78 2.52 15.18 -15.92
N ALA A 79 1.33 15.43 -16.46
CA ALA A 79 1.07 16.53 -17.38
C ALA A 79 1.15 17.91 -16.69
N ILE A 80 0.72 18.00 -15.42
CA ILE A 80 0.72 19.25 -14.65
C ILE A 80 2.13 19.59 -14.12
N ASN A 81 2.89 18.59 -13.66
CA ASN A 81 4.16 18.82 -12.96
C ASN A 81 5.42 18.75 -13.84
N GLY A 82 5.28 18.43 -15.13
CA GLY A 82 6.40 18.49 -16.08
C GLY A 82 7.61 17.62 -15.70
N SER A 83 8.80 17.97 -16.22
CA SER A 83 10.05 17.21 -16.08
C SER A 83 10.79 17.40 -14.75
N ASP A 84 10.29 18.22 -13.83
CA ASP A 84 10.86 18.44 -12.48
C ASP A 84 10.50 17.27 -11.55
N LYS A 85 10.90 16.07 -11.97
CA LYS A 85 10.54 14.77 -11.41
C LYS A 85 11.50 14.39 -10.30
N GLU A 86 11.33 14.95 -9.11
CA GLU A 86 11.91 14.34 -7.92
C GLU A 86 10.98 13.19 -7.48
N TYR A 87 11.27 11.97 -7.94
CA TYR A 87 10.66 10.76 -7.42
C TYR A 87 11.44 10.28 -6.20
N ASN A 88 10.77 9.57 -5.29
CA ASN A 88 11.44 9.03 -4.11
C ASN A 88 12.47 7.96 -4.54
N GLU A 89 13.75 8.32 -4.62
CA GLU A 89 14.83 7.38 -4.93
C GLU A 89 14.98 6.38 -3.77
N THR A 90 14.51 5.16 -3.96
CA THR A 90 14.83 4.04 -3.07
C THR A 90 15.78 3.10 -3.80
N THR A 91 17.07 3.18 -3.49
CA THR A 91 18.10 2.33 -4.09
C THR A 91 17.91 0.89 -3.61
N SER A 92 17.70 -0.04 -4.54
CA SER A 92 17.70 -1.47 -4.24
C SER A 92 19.14 -1.97 -4.04
N ALA A 93 19.31 -3.10 -3.33
CA ALA A 93 20.62 -3.76 -3.16
C ALA A 93 21.24 -4.22 -4.50
N ASP A 94 20.42 -4.29 -5.56
CA ASP A 94 20.76 -4.74 -6.90
C ASP A 94 20.88 -3.58 -7.92
N GLY A 95 20.79 -2.32 -7.46
CA GLY A 95 21.03 -1.14 -8.31
C GLY A 95 19.87 -0.70 -9.22
N GLU A 96 18.72 -1.39 -9.21
CA GLU A 96 17.53 -0.98 -9.96
C GLU A 96 16.77 0.14 -9.22
N LYS A 97 16.60 1.27 -9.92
CA LYS A 97 15.79 2.40 -9.46
C LYS A 97 14.30 2.09 -9.64
N ILE A 98 13.60 1.73 -8.57
CA ILE A 98 12.15 1.54 -8.60
C ILE A 98 11.51 2.84 -8.10
N THR A 99 11.09 3.69 -9.03
CA THR A 99 10.44 4.98 -8.77
C THR A 99 8.98 4.92 -9.21
N ASP A 100 8.04 4.70 -8.28
CA ASP A 100 6.61 4.65 -8.63
C ASP A 100 5.83 5.93 -8.28
N PHE A 101 6.31 6.74 -7.33
CA PHE A 101 5.56 7.90 -6.81
C PHE A 101 6.41 9.15 -6.55
N PRO A 102 5.82 10.36 -6.61
CA PRO A 102 6.50 11.63 -6.39
C PRO A 102 7.13 11.74 -5.00
N ALA A 103 8.27 12.45 -4.86
CA ALA A 103 8.97 12.62 -3.58
C ALA A 103 8.16 13.40 -2.55
N ASN A 104 7.36 14.36 -3.00
CA ASN A 104 6.44 15.13 -2.15
C ASN A 104 5.15 14.36 -1.78
N ALA A 105 5.01 13.10 -2.19
CA ALA A 105 3.83 12.31 -1.88
C ALA A 105 3.72 11.99 -0.38
N LEU A 106 2.51 12.14 0.16
CA LEU A 106 2.19 11.83 1.55
C LEU A 106 1.78 10.36 1.73
N LEU A 107 1.84 9.89 2.98
CA LEU A 107 1.41 8.54 3.34
C LEU A 107 -0.11 8.38 3.18
N CYS A 108 -0.54 7.42 2.36
CA CYS A 108 -1.93 7.01 2.26
C CYS A 108 -2.36 6.25 3.52
N LYS A 109 -3.47 6.66 4.14
CA LYS A 109 -4.02 5.98 5.33
C LYS A 109 -4.72 4.65 4.99
N LYS A 110 -5.14 4.45 3.75
CA LYS A 110 -5.78 3.22 3.29
C LYS A 110 -4.77 2.12 2.97
N CYS A 111 -3.82 2.41 2.06
CA CYS A 111 -2.86 1.42 1.59
C CYS A 111 -1.45 1.53 2.20
N HIS A 112 -1.23 2.49 3.09
CA HIS A 112 0.06 2.75 3.75
C HIS A 112 1.23 2.99 2.78
N THR A 113 0.96 3.44 1.55
CA THR A 113 1.98 3.77 0.56
C THR A 113 2.14 5.29 0.46
N LYS A 114 3.38 5.78 0.38
CA LYS A 114 3.69 7.20 0.09
C LYS A 114 3.36 7.53 -1.36
N ALA A 115 2.09 7.82 -1.61
CA ALA A 115 1.54 8.00 -2.96
C ALA A 115 0.39 9.01 -3.00
N VAL A 116 0.15 9.76 -1.92
CA VAL A 116 -0.93 10.76 -1.87
C VAL A 116 -0.41 12.11 -2.33
N ILE A 117 -1.11 12.70 -3.29
CA ILE A 117 -0.82 14.01 -3.86
C ILE A 117 -2.08 14.88 -3.87
N SER A 118 -1.89 16.19 -3.96
CA SER A 118 -2.99 17.13 -4.19
C SER A 118 -3.21 17.31 -5.69
N MET A 119 -4.40 16.96 -6.18
CA MET A 119 -4.85 17.23 -7.55
C MET A 119 -6.25 17.82 -7.49
N ASP A 120 -6.48 18.94 -8.18
CA ASP A 120 -7.80 19.59 -8.28
C ASP A 120 -8.43 19.93 -6.91
N GLY A 121 -7.61 20.33 -5.94
CA GLY A 121 -8.05 20.60 -4.57
C GLY A 121 -8.34 19.34 -3.74
N CYS A 122 -8.02 18.15 -4.27
CA CYS A 122 -8.29 16.88 -3.63
C CYS A 122 -7.04 16.06 -3.31
N MET A 123 -7.00 15.46 -2.11
CA MET A 123 -5.94 14.51 -1.71
C MET A 123 -6.24 13.12 -2.27
N THR A 124 -5.50 12.72 -3.31
CA THR A 124 -5.71 11.46 -4.05
C THR A 124 -4.47 10.56 -3.99
N CYS A 125 -4.66 9.28 -3.70
CA CYS A 125 -3.62 8.27 -3.68
C CYS A 125 -3.41 7.64 -5.07
N LEU A 126 -2.23 7.83 -5.67
CA LEU A 126 -1.83 7.23 -6.95
C LEU A 126 -1.57 5.71 -6.89
N ASN A 127 -1.54 5.12 -5.70
CA ASN A 127 -1.34 3.68 -5.53
C ASN A 127 -2.65 2.91 -5.46
N CYS A 128 -3.66 3.41 -4.73
CA CYS A 128 -4.90 2.69 -4.46
C CYS A 128 -6.19 3.42 -4.89
N GLY A 129 -6.08 4.66 -5.38
CA GLY A 129 -7.22 5.48 -5.80
C GLY A 129 -8.03 6.08 -4.65
N ASP A 130 -7.61 5.88 -3.39
CA ASP A 130 -8.25 6.52 -2.24
C ASP A 130 -8.20 8.04 -2.37
N SER A 131 -9.34 8.70 -2.19
CA SER A 131 -9.49 10.14 -2.34
C SER A 131 -10.41 10.70 -1.26
N LYS A 132 -10.11 11.90 -0.77
CA LYS A 132 -10.88 12.52 0.33
C LYS A 132 -12.09 13.35 -0.11
N CYS A 133 -12.40 13.40 -1.40
CA CYS A 133 -13.39 14.35 -1.93
C CYS A 133 -14.79 13.79 -2.16
N GLY A 134 -15.09 12.63 -1.56
CA GLY A 134 -16.41 12.01 -1.61
C GLY A 134 -16.56 11.04 -2.78
#